data_AF-Q4E498-F1
#
_entry.id   AF-Q4E498-F1
#
_cell.length_a   1.000
_cell.length_b   1.000
_cell.length_c   1.000
_cell.angle_alpha   90.00
_cell.angle_beta   90.00
_cell.angle_gamma   90.00
#
_symmetry.space_group_name_H-M   'P 1'
#
loop_
_entity.id
_entity.type
_entity.pdbx_description
1 polymer ?
#
loop_
_entity_poly.entity_id
_entity_poly.type
_entity_poly.pdbx_seq_one_letter_code
_entity_poly.pdbx_strand_id
1 'polypeptide(L)'
;MPVQPKPTATTLWLEQQRQREYMQHRRRVEEQTSCIDNKPPHALSLSNKRALMEQERCKRIEEENRRIVHNMTIIMKRGGGIDNKEPWRSANAARDAERRRRREQQRIEEENLRILKRLQKTKPAYSVEKWESDRLQNEEYIARLSRYTYEPMGSRRSERE
;
A
#
# COMPACT_ATOMS: atom_id res chain seq x y z
N MET A 1 -92.50 20.45 -24.52
CA MET A 1 -92.14 19.14 -25.10
C MET A 1 -92.41 19.21 -26.59
N PRO A 2 -91.41 19.02 -27.48
CA PRO A 2 -91.70 18.95 -28.91
C PRO A 2 -92.60 17.73 -29.15
N VAL A 3 -93.79 17.97 -29.68
CA VAL A 3 -94.77 16.92 -30.00
C VAL A 3 -94.19 16.11 -31.16
N GLN A 4 -93.91 14.83 -30.94
CA GLN A 4 -93.46 13.97 -32.02
C GLN A 4 -94.60 13.78 -33.02
N PRO A 5 -94.34 13.97 -34.33
CA PRO A 5 -95.37 13.77 -35.33
C PRO A 5 -95.87 12.32 -35.27
N LYS A 6 -97.20 12.15 -35.41
CA LYS A 6 -97.82 10.81 -35.44
C LYS A 6 -97.18 10.01 -36.58
N PRO A 7 -96.79 8.74 -36.35
CA PRO A 7 -96.13 7.93 -37.34
C PRO A 7 -97.05 7.73 -38.54
N THR A 8 -96.65 8.27 -39.68
CA THR A 8 -97.30 7.99 -40.97
C THR A 8 -96.66 6.76 -41.59
N ALA A 9 -97.36 6.10 -42.52
CA ALA A 9 -96.86 4.89 -43.17
C ALA A 9 -95.45 5.08 -43.78
N THR A 10 -95.16 6.28 -44.31
CA THR A 10 -93.84 6.65 -44.86
C THR A 10 -92.76 6.77 -43.78
N THR A 11 -93.05 7.33 -42.61
CA THR A 11 -92.06 7.44 -41.52
C THR A 11 -91.74 6.09 -40.91
N LEU A 12 -92.76 5.23 -40.78
CA LEU A 12 -92.59 3.84 -40.31
C LEU A 12 -91.69 3.05 -41.27
N TRP A 13 -91.92 3.20 -42.58
CA TRP A 13 -91.08 2.57 -43.60
C TRP A 13 -89.63 3.04 -43.52
N LEU A 14 -89.40 4.35 -43.37
CA LEU A 14 -88.06 4.92 -43.24
C LEU A 14 -87.34 4.44 -41.97
N GLU A 15 -88.05 4.38 -40.84
CA GLU A 15 -87.52 3.85 -39.59
C GLU A 15 -87.12 2.38 -39.73
N GLN A 16 -87.96 1.58 -40.39
CA GLN A 16 -87.65 0.19 -40.71
C GLN A 16 -86.42 0.07 -41.61
N GLN A 17 -86.26 0.94 -42.62
CA GLN A 17 -85.06 0.95 -43.47
C GLN A 17 -83.80 1.29 -42.67
N ARG A 18 -83.84 2.34 -41.84
CA ARG A 18 -82.71 2.69 -40.95
C ARG A 18 -82.35 1.55 -40.01
N GLN A 19 -83.35 0.87 -39.46
CA GLN A 19 -83.13 -0.28 -38.60
C GLN A 19 -82.42 -1.40 -39.36
N ARG A 20 -82.81 -1.69 -40.62
CA ARG A 20 -82.12 -2.66 -41.47
C ARG A 20 -80.67 -2.27 -41.74
N GLU A 21 -80.42 -1.01 -42.12
CA GLU A 21 -79.07 -0.49 -42.38
C GLU A 21 -78.19 -0.56 -41.13
N TYR A 22 -78.74 -0.22 -39.96
CA TYR A 22 -78.06 -0.32 -38.68
C TYR A 22 -77.67 -1.76 -38.35
N MET A 23 -78.57 -2.71 -38.57
CA MET A 23 -78.30 -4.14 -38.38
C MET A 23 -77.22 -4.62 -39.35
N GLN A 24 -77.24 -4.17 -40.61
CA GLN A 24 -76.17 -4.47 -41.58
C GLN A 24 -74.82 -3.90 -41.16
N HIS A 25 -74.79 -2.65 -40.69
CA HIS A 25 -73.57 -2.03 -40.18
C HIS A 25 -73.01 -2.79 -38.97
N ARG A 26 -73.86 -3.15 -38.00
CA ARG A 26 -73.45 -3.92 -36.82
C ARG A 26 -72.86 -5.26 -37.22
N ARG A 27 -73.51 -5.96 -38.15
CA ARG A 27 -73.01 -7.21 -38.71
C ARG A 27 -71.62 -7.04 -39.34
N ARG A 28 -71.40 -5.99 -40.14
CA ARG A 28 -70.06 -5.71 -40.72
C ARG A 28 -68.99 -5.47 -39.66
N VAL A 29 -69.32 -4.77 -38.57
CA VAL A 29 -68.39 -4.51 -37.46
C VAL A 29 -68.04 -5.81 -36.72
N GLU A 30 -69.02 -6.67 -36.48
CA GLU A 30 -68.82 -7.98 -35.85
C GLU A 30 -68.03 -8.95 -36.74
N GLU A 31 -68.26 -8.91 -38.05
CA GLU A 31 -67.54 -9.71 -39.03
C GLU A 31 -66.13 -9.17 -39.33
N GLN A 32 -65.80 -7.96 -38.90
CA GLN A 32 -64.49 -7.35 -39.15
C GLN A 32 -63.40 -8.03 -38.31
N THR A 33 -62.48 -8.73 -38.97
CA THR A 33 -61.30 -9.33 -38.33
C THR A 33 -60.29 -8.27 -37.93
N SER A 34 -59.66 -8.41 -36.75
CA SER A 34 -58.52 -7.57 -36.35
C SER A 34 -57.37 -7.73 -37.34
N CYS A 35 -56.88 -6.62 -37.91
CA CYS A 35 -55.70 -6.61 -38.78
C CYS A 35 -54.40 -6.84 -37.99
N ILE A 36 -54.43 -6.62 -36.68
CA ILE A 36 -53.25 -6.72 -35.80
C ILE A 36 -53.47 -7.90 -34.85
N ASP A 37 -52.47 -8.79 -34.78
CA ASP A 37 -52.45 -9.85 -33.79
C ASP A 37 -52.10 -9.27 -32.41
N ASN A 38 -53.11 -9.09 -31.57
CA ASN A 38 -52.96 -8.60 -30.19
C ASN A 38 -52.87 -9.75 -29.17
N LYS A 39 -52.78 -11.01 -29.62
CA LYS A 39 -52.67 -12.13 -28.68
C LYS A 39 -51.26 -12.13 -28.09
N PRO A 40 -51.11 -12.33 -26.76
CA PRO A 40 -49.78 -12.56 -26.19
C PRO A 40 -49.16 -13.78 -26.88
N PRO A 41 -47.88 -13.72 -27.29
CA PRO A 41 -47.25 -14.82 -27.99
C PRO A 41 -47.34 -16.08 -27.13
N HIS A 42 -47.79 -17.18 -27.73
CA HIS A 42 -47.93 -18.48 -27.06
C HIS A 42 -46.59 -18.81 -26.41
N ALA A 43 -46.58 -18.76 -25.07
CA ALA A 43 -45.41 -18.81 -24.19
C ALA A 43 -44.20 -19.48 -24.85
N LEU A 44 -43.41 -18.70 -25.59
CA LEU A 44 -42.21 -19.18 -26.28
C LEU A 44 -41.18 -19.45 -25.21
N SER A 45 -41.25 -20.64 -24.61
CA SER A 45 -40.19 -21.48 -24.05
C SER A 45 -38.94 -20.77 -23.50
N LEU A 46 -39.10 -19.59 -22.88
CA LEU A 46 -38.05 -18.91 -22.11
C LEU A 46 -37.51 -19.84 -21.01
N SER A 47 -38.25 -20.91 -20.67
CA SER A 47 -37.80 -22.04 -19.88
C SER A 47 -36.40 -22.53 -20.28
N ASN A 48 -36.13 -22.75 -21.57
CA ASN A 48 -34.85 -23.32 -22.00
C ASN A 48 -33.69 -22.33 -21.80
N LYS A 49 -33.89 -21.05 -22.16
CA LYS A 49 -32.87 -20.01 -21.96
C LYS A 49 -32.61 -19.79 -20.48
N ARG A 50 -33.64 -19.76 -19.64
CA ARG A 50 -33.51 -19.62 -18.18
C ARG A 50 -32.76 -20.82 -17.58
N ALA A 51 -33.12 -22.04 -17.96
CA ALA A 51 -32.44 -23.25 -17.51
C ALA A 51 -30.95 -23.26 -17.95
N LEU A 52 -30.66 -22.85 -19.19
CA LEU A 52 -29.29 -22.74 -19.68
C LEU A 52 -28.48 -21.69 -18.88
N MET A 53 -29.05 -20.50 -18.67
CA MET A 53 -28.38 -19.45 -17.88
C MET A 53 -28.12 -19.89 -16.43
N GLU A 54 -29.06 -20.63 -15.82
CA GLU A 54 -28.85 -21.15 -14.47
C GLU A 54 -27.77 -22.24 -14.46
N GLN A 55 -27.75 -23.13 -15.46
CA GLN A 55 -26.70 -24.13 -15.61
C GLN A 55 -25.31 -23.48 -15.77
N GLU A 56 -25.19 -22.46 -16.62
CA GLU A 56 -23.94 -21.71 -16.79
C GLU A 56 -23.50 -21.01 -15.51
N ARG A 57 -24.45 -20.46 -14.76
CA ARG A 57 -24.19 -19.85 -13.44
C ARG A 57 -23.71 -20.89 -12.43
N CYS A 58 -24.39 -22.02 -12.31
CA CYS A 58 -23.98 -23.13 -11.43
C CYS A 58 -22.57 -23.62 -11.80
N LYS A 59 -22.29 -23.82 -13.08
CA LYS A 59 -20.96 -24.23 -13.57
C LYS A 59 -19.88 -23.23 -13.15
N ARG A 60 -20.13 -21.93 -13.29
CA ARG A 60 -19.18 -20.88 -12.86
C ARG A 60 -18.91 -20.93 -11.36
N ILE A 61 -19.96 -21.10 -10.55
CA ILE A 61 -19.85 -21.22 -9.09
C ILE A 61 -19.02 -22.46 -8.73
N GLU A 62 -19.24 -23.60 -9.39
CA GLU A 62 -18.46 -24.81 -9.16
C GLU A 62 -16.98 -24.64 -9.52
N GLU A 63 -16.67 -23.99 -10.64
CA GLU A 63 -15.30 -23.69 -11.06
C GLU A 63 -14.58 -22.76 -10.07
N GLU A 64 -15.25 -21.72 -9.59
CA GLU A 64 -14.73 -20.82 -8.55
C GLU A 64 -14.53 -21.55 -7.22
N ASN A 65 -15.48 -22.38 -6.80
CA ASN A 65 -15.35 -23.19 -5.60
C ASN A 65 -14.15 -24.14 -5.67
N ARG A 66 -13.93 -24.81 -6.81
CA ARG A 66 -12.74 -25.66 -7.03
C ARG A 66 -11.45 -24.86 -6.90
N ARG A 67 -11.41 -23.64 -7.46
CA ARG A 67 -10.24 -22.73 -7.36
C ARG A 67 -9.99 -22.30 -5.91
N ILE A 68 -11.04 -21.98 -5.17
CA ILE A 68 -10.95 -21.61 -3.75
C ILE A 68 -10.42 -22.78 -2.94
N VAL A 69 -10.98 -23.98 -3.10
CA VAL A 69 -10.52 -25.20 -2.41
C VAL A 69 -9.05 -25.49 -2.72
N HIS A 70 -8.64 -25.35 -3.99
CA HIS A 70 -7.25 -25.51 -4.40
C HIS A 70 -6.32 -24.51 -3.70
N ASN A 71 -6.68 -23.23 -3.69
CA ASN A 71 -5.91 -22.17 -3.03
C ASN A 71 -5.84 -22.40 -1.51
N MET A 72 -6.94 -22.78 -0.88
CA MET A 72 -6.98 -23.14 0.54
C MET A 72 -6.07 -24.33 0.84
N THR A 73 -6.07 -25.35 -0.03
CA THR A 73 -5.18 -26.51 0.10
C THR A 73 -3.71 -26.11 0.03
N ILE A 74 -3.34 -25.20 -0.87
CA ILE A 74 -1.97 -24.66 -0.96
C ILE A 74 -1.61 -23.89 0.32
N ILE A 75 -2.49 -23.02 0.80
CA ILE A 75 -2.27 -22.22 2.02
C ILE A 75 -2.09 -23.14 3.24
N MET A 76 -2.95 -24.16 3.37
CA MET A 76 -2.87 -25.17 4.43
C MET A 76 -1.56 -25.96 4.37
N LYS A 77 -1.15 -26.41 3.18
CA LYS A 77 0.12 -27.13 2.98
C LYS A 77 1.35 -26.27 3.29
N ARG A 78 1.31 -24.98 2.94
CA ARG A 78 2.40 -24.03 3.22
C ARG A 78 2.49 -23.62 4.70
N GLY A 79 1.46 -23.92 5.50
CA GLY A 79 1.40 -23.55 6.92
C GLY A 79 1.08 -22.09 7.16
N GLY A 80 0.39 -21.42 6.24
CA GLY A 80 -0.09 -20.04 6.43
C GLY A 80 0.98 -18.94 6.46
N GLY A 81 2.26 -19.29 6.29
CA GLY A 81 3.35 -18.32 6.22
C GLY A 81 3.33 -17.55 4.91
N ILE A 82 3.17 -16.22 5.00
CA ILE A 82 3.63 -15.32 3.94
C ILE A 82 5.15 -15.51 3.86
N ASP A 83 5.74 -15.94 2.73
CA ASP A 83 7.17 -15.71 2.51
C ASP A 83 7.35 -14.20 2.40
N ASN A 84 7.45 -13.53 3.53
CA ASN A 84 8.10 -12.24 3.59
C ASN A 84 9.60 -12.45 3.84
N LYS A 85 10.18 -13.47 3.21
CA LYS A 85 11.62 -13.57 3.11
C LYS A 85 12.02 -12.58 2.04
N GLU A 86 12.48 -11.42 2.48
CA GLU A 86 13.15 -10.43 1.65
C GLU A 86 14.09 -11.15 0.66
N PRO A 87 13.86 -11.08 -0.66
CA PRO A 87 14.61 -11.89 -1.64
C PRO A 87 16.11 -11.55 -1.67
N TRP A 88 16.52 -10.45 -1.02
CA TRP A 88 17.89 -9.98 -0.86
C TRP A 88 18.58 -10.42 0.43
N ARG A 89 17.93 -11.21 1.31
CA ARG A 89 18.66 -11.92 2.38
C ARG A 89 19.44 -13.07 1.76
N SER A 90 20.48 -12.72 1.00
CA SER A 90 21.53 -13.64 0.62
C SER A 90 22.02 -14.32 1.90
N ALA A 91 22.05 -15.65 1.91
CA ALA A 91 22.56 -16.42 3.06
C ALA A 91 23.98 -15.99 3.46
N ASN A 92 24.70 -15.33 2.53
CA ASN A 92 26.04 -14.81 2.75
C ASN A 92 26.09 -13.40 3.35
N ALA A 93 24.96 -12.69 3.53
CA ALA A 93 24.94 -11.31 4.04
C ALA A 93 25.68 -11.17 5.39
N ALA A 94 25.53 -12.16 6.28
CA ALA A 94 26.26 -12.19 7.55
C ALA A 94 27.79 -12.36 7.33
N ARG A 95 28.19 -13.23 6.39
CA ARG A 95 29.59 -13.47 6.04
C ARG A 95 30.21 -12.24 5.37
N ASP A 96 29.44 -11.54 4.53
CA ASP A 96 29.86 -10.31 3.85
C ASP A 96 29.97 -9.14 4.82
N ALA A 97 29.07 -9.05 5.80
CA ALA A 97 29.16 -8.07 6.88
C ALA A 97 30.42 -8.30 7.75
N GLU A 98 30.70 -9.54 8.13
CA GLU A 98 31.90 -9.90 8.88
C GLU A 98 33.18 -9.57 8.09
N ARG A 99 33.21 -9.91 6.79
CA ARG A 99 34.34 -9.57 5.91
C ARG A 99 34.58 -8.07 5.83
N ARG A 100 33.52 -7.26 5.75
CA ARG A 100 33.63 -5.79 5.74
C ARG A 100 34.18 -5.26 7.06
N ARG A 101 33.68 -5.75 8.20
CA ARG A 101 34.22 -5.37 9.52
C ARG A 101 35.70 -5.68 9.65
N ARG A 102 36.12 -6.88 9.25
CA ARG A 102 37.52 -7.30 9.32
C ARG A 102 38.44 -6.41 8.48
N ARG A 103 38.02 -6.01 7.27
CA ARG A 103 38.79 -5.09 6.43
C ARG A 103 38.93 -3.70 7.05
N GLU A 104 37.86 -3.18 7.63
CA GLU A 104 37.90 -1.88 8.31
C GLU A 104 38.80 -1.93 9.55
N GLN A 105 38.72 -3.01 10.32
CA GLN A 105 39.59 -3.22 11.47
C GLN A 105 41.08 -3.24 11.09
N GLN A 106 41.43 -3.93 10.00
CA GLN A 106 42.79 -3.94 9.47
C GLN A 106 43.25 -2.55 9.04
N ARG A 107 42.38 -1.77 8.40
CA ARG A 107 42.67 -0.38 8.01
C ARG A 107 42.95 0.50 9.23
N ILE A 108 42.12 0.39 10.28
CA ILE A 108 42.29 1.13 11.53
C ILE A 108 43.62 0.74 12.22
N GLU A 109 43.96 -0.54 12.24
CA GLU A 109 45.23 -1.02 12.81
C GLU A 109 46.44 -0.45 12.06
N GLU A 110 46.41 -0.45 10.73
CA GLU A 110 47.48 0.15 9.91
C GLU A 110 47.62 1.65 10.15
N GLU A 111 46.50 2.37 10.27
CA GLU A 111 46.50 3.80 10.56
C GLU A 111 47.05 4.10 11.95
N ASN A 112 46.62 3.34 12.96
CA ASN A 112 47.12 3.46 14.33
C ASN A 112 48.63 3.21 14.41
N LEU A 113 49.15 2.21 13.67
CA LEU A 113 50.58 1.97 13.58
C LEU A 113 51.34 3.14 12.94
N ARG A 114 50.76 3.81 11.93
CA ARG A 114 51.35 5.02 11.34
C ARG A 114 51.38 6.19 12.32
N ILE A 115 50.28 6.39 13.05
CA ILE A 115 50.19 7.44 14.09
C ILE A 115 51.21 7.17 15.19
N LEU A 116 51.30 5.92 15.69
CA LEU A 116 52.24 5.53 16.73
C LEU A 116 53.69 5.80 16.30
N LYS A 117 54.06 5.40 15.07
CA LYS A 117 55.39 5.68 14.51
C LYS A 117 55.68 7.17 14.43
N ARG A 118 54.68 7.99 14.10
CA ARG A 118 54.83 9.45 14.07
C ARG A 118 55.05 10.00 15.49
N LEU A 119 54.24 9.59 16.46
CA LEU A 119 54.37 10.01 17.85
C LEU A 119 55.74 9.65 18.44
N GLN A 120 56.25 8.45 18.16
CA GLN A 120 57.58 8.01 18.60
C GLN A 120 58.72 8.80 17.95
N LYS A 121 58.54 9.27 16.71
CA LYS A 121 59.56 10.06 15.99
C LYS A 121 59.54 11.54 16.38
N THR A 122 58.42 12.04 16.90
CA THR A 122 58.31 13.44 17.32
C THR A 122 59.22 13.69 18.53
N LYS A 123 60.20 14.58 18.37
CA LYS A 123 61.06 15.03 19.47
C LYS A 123 60.26 15.91 20.42
N PRO A 124 60.50 15.85 21.75
CA PRO A 124 59.91 16.79 22.68
C PRO A 124 60.34 18.22 22.31
N ALA A 125 59.40 19.16 22.31
CA ALA A 125 59.68 20.57 21.99
C ALA A 125 60.57 21.24 23.05
N TYR A 126 60.54 20.71 24.28
CA TYR A 126 61.27 21.23 25.43
C TYR A 126 62.22 20.16 25.97
N SER A 127 63.45 20.56 26.25
CA SER A 127 64.38 19.73 27.02
C SER A 127 64.13 20.01 28.50
N VAL A 128 63.64 19.00 29.21
CA VAL A 128 63.40 19.06 30.66
C VAL A 128 64.70 19.40 31.39
N GLU A 129 65.81 18.79 31.00
CA GLU A 129 67.14 19.07 31.57
C GLU A 129 67.54 20.54 31.40
N LYS A 130 67.31 21.10 30.19
CA LYS A 130 67.57 22.52 29.95
C LYS A 130 66.68 23.39 30.85
N TRP A 131 65.39 23.06 30.96
CA TRP A 131 64.46 23.81 31.81
C TRP A 131 64.84 23.75 33.29
N GLU A 132 65.31 22.61 33.78
CA GLU A 132 65.78 22.47 35.15
C GLU A 132 67.05 23.31 35.38
N SER A 133 67.99 23.30 34.45
CA SER A 133 69.19 24.13 34.50
C SER A 133 68.87 25.63 34.44
N ASP A 134 68.04 26.05 33.48
CA ASP A 134 67.61 27.44 33.33
C ASP A 134 66.84 27.90 34.57
N ARG A 135 66.02 27.03 35.16
CA ARG A 135 65.32 27.30 36.42
C ARG A 135 66.30 27.54 37.56
N LEU A 136 67.30 26.67 37.74
CA LEU A 136 68.32 26.83 38.79
C LEU A 136 69.08 28.16 38.64
N GLN A 137 69.50 28.50 37.42
CA GLN A 137 70.17 29.78 37.14
C GLN A 137 69.26 30.97 37.43
N ASN A 138 68.00 30.89 37.02
CA ASN A 138 67.02 31.95 37.27
C ASN A 138 66.72 32.12 38.77
N GLU A 139 66.63 31.03 39.52
CA GLU A 139 66.48 31.06 40.99
C GLU A 139 67.69 31.76 41.63
N GLU A 140 68.91 31.51 41.14
CA GLU A 140 70.12 32.20 41.60
C GLU A 140 70.11 33.70 41.29
N TYR A 141 69.74 34.08 40.05
CA TYR A 141 69.63 35.49 39.67
C TYR A 141 68.57 36.22 40.51
N ILE A 142 67.44 35.58 40.77
CA ILE A 142 66.40 36.16 41.62
C ILE A 142 66.94 36.36 43.03
N ALA A 143 67.58 35.36 43.63
CA ALA A 143 68.15 35.48 44.97
C ALA A 143 69.17 36.63 45.09
N ARG A 144 69.97 36.89 44.04
CA ARG A 144 70.91 38.01 43.99
C ARG A 144 70.24 39.37 43.80
N LEU A 145 69.16 39.44 43.00
CA LEU A 145 68.45 40.68 42.69
C LEU A 145 67.40 41.06 43.74
N SER A 146 66.90 40.09 44.50
CA SER A 146 65.83 40.28 45.46
C SER A 146 66.33 41.00 46.71
N ARG A 147 65.63 42.07 47.10
CA ARG A 147 65.87 42.77 48.39
C ARG A 147 65.61 41.88 49.60
N TYR A 148 64.74 40.88 49.45
CA TYR A 148 64.32 39.94 50.49
C TYR A 148 64.73 38.53 50.12
N THR A 149 64.90 37.66 51.12
CA THR A 149 65.28 36.25 50.92
C THR A 149 64.29 35.55 50.00
N TYR A 150 64.78 35.07 48.86
CA TYR A 150 64.01 34.30 47.91
C TYR A 150 63.91 32.83 48.35
N GLU A 151 62.69 32.30 48.41
CA GLU A 151 62.43 30.86 48.64
C GLU A 151 62.16 30.15 47.30
N PRO A 152 62.97 29.15 46.92
CA PRO A 152 62.71 28.34 45.73
C PRO A 152 61.34 27.66 45.77
N MET A 153 60.63 27.62 44.64
CA MET A 153 59.25 27.09 44.56
C MET A 153 59.08 25.63 45.03
N GLY A 154 60.17 24.85 45.11
CA GLY A 154 60.15 23.47 45.60
C GLY A 154 60.25 23.32 47.12
N SER A 155 60.76 24.33 47.84
CA SER A 155 61.16 24.18 49.25
C SER A 155 59.97 23.88 50.18
N ARG A 156 58.81 24.52 49.92
CA ARG A 156 57.64 24.43 50.80
C ARG A 156 56.89 23.10 50.74
N ARG A 157 57.22 22.19 49.82
CA ARG A 157 56.53 20.89 49.73
C ARG A 157 56.89 19.94 50.87
N SER A 158 58.07 20.10 51.49
CA SER A 158 58.52 19.18 52.54
C SER A 158 57.86 19.37 53.91
N GLU A 159 57.17 20.50 54.13
CA GLU A 159 56.55 20.82 55.44
C GLU A 159 55.05 20.47 55.52
N ARG A 160 54.48 19.88 54.46
CA ARG A 160 53.08 19.40 54.46
C ARG A 160 53.03 17.89 54.37
N GLU A 161 53.67 17.22 55.31
CA GLU A 161 53.38 15.84 55.73
C GLU A 161 53.31 15.82 57.26
#